data_AF-A0AAD6FTL9-F1
#
_entry.id   AF-A0AAD6FTL9-F1
#
_cell.length_a   1.000
_cell.length_b   1.000
_cell.length_c   1.000
_cell.angle_alpha   90.00
_cell.angle_beta   90.00
_cell.angle_gamma   90.00
#
_symmetry.space_group_name_H-M   'P 1'
#
loop_
_entity.id
_entity.type
_entity.pdbx_description
1 polymer ?
#
loop_
_entity_poly.entity_id
_entity_poly.type
_entity_poly.pdbx_seq_one_letter_code
_entity_poly.pdbx_strand_id
1 'polypeptide(L)' 'MHSAHVCTSSYYCDLVQRQRWVHVFRDEDLKVAIYTNNGVERQNETLKHSHLEGYKNCSLSEMLTVLVTDFLPRTYRK' A
#
# COMPACT_ATOMS: atom_id res chain seq x y z
N MET A 1 25.36 35.04 -29.28
CA MET A 1 25.38 33.71 -28.63
C MET A 1 24.33 33.69 -27.52
N HIS A 2 23.07 33.36 -27.83
CA HIS A 2 22.02 33.20 -26.81
C HIS A 2 21.84 31.70 -26.55
N SER A 3 22.32 31.23 -25.41
CA SER A 3 22.02 29.90 -24.88
C SER A 3 20.90 30.04 -23.86
N ALA A 4 19.66 29.76 -24.28
CA ALA A 4 18.48 29.71 -23.42
C ALA A 4 17.71 28.38 -23.58
N HIS A 5 18.40 27.32 -24.02
CA HIS A 5 17.74 26.07 -24.44
C HIS A 5 17.67 24.96 -23.38
N VAL A 6 18.05 25.22 -22.13
CA VAL A 6 18.18 24.15 -21.12
C VAL A 6 17.18 24.24 -19.95
N CYS A 7 16.57 25.41 -19.69
CA CYS A 7 15.76 25.59 -18.46
C CYS A 7 14.26 25.24 -18.62
N THR A 8 13.73 25.10 -19.84
CA THR A 8 12.29 24.84 -20.07
C THR A 8 11.92 23.36 -20.01
N SER A 9 12.88 22.45 -20.22
CA SER A 9 12.64 20.99 -20.28
C SER A 9 12.30 20.40 -18.89
N SER A 10 12.94 20.89 -17.83
CA SER A 10 12.73 20.40 -16.45
C SER A 10 11.32 20.71 -15.95
N TYR A 11 10.86 21.97 -16.10
CA TYR A 11 9.51 22.38 -15.70
C TYR A 11 8.42 21.66 -16.51
N TYR A 12 8.63 21.47 -17.82
CA TYR A 12 7.69 20.71 -18.65
C TYR A 12 7.64 19.23 -18.25
N CYS A 13 8.79 18.62 -17.97
CA CYS A 13 8.85 17.24 -17.49
C CYS A 13 8.09 17.08 -16.18
N ASP A 14 8.28 17.97 -15.22
CA ASP A 14 7.59 17.94 -13.93
C ASP A 14 6.08 18.14 -14.07
N LEU A 15 5.64 19.05 -14.96
CA LEU A 15 4.23 19.27 -15.26
C LEU A 15 3.56 18.04 -15.90
N VAL A 16 4.26 17.38 -16.83
CA VAL A 16 3.78 16.15 -17.47
C VAL A 16 3.70 15.00 -16.45
N GLN A 17 4.70 14.85 -15.58
CA GLN A 17 4.66 13.84 -14.51
C GLN A 17 3.49 14.10 -13.55
N ARG A 18 3.30 15.34 -13.09
CA ARG A 18 2.18 15.70 -12.20
C ARG A 18 0.83 15.45 -12.86
N GLN A 19 0.65 15.84 -14.12
CA GLN A 19 -0.59 15.58 -14.85
C GLN A 19 -0.85 14.08 -15.03
N ARG A 20 0.20 13.28 -15.28
CA ARG A 20 0.11 11.83 -15.36
C ARG A 20 -0.36 11.20 -14.06
N TRP A 21 0.21 11.60 -12.92
CA TRP A 21 -0.24 11.12 -11.62
C TRP A 21 -1.67 11.55 -11.30
N VAL A 22 -2.03 12.82 -11.54
CA VAL A 22 -3.41 13.31 -11.33
C VAL A 22 -4.43 12.52 -12.16
N HIS A 23 -4.09 12.18 -13.41
CA HIS A 23 -4.95 11.35 -14.26
C HIS A 23 -5.09 9.92 -13.71
N VAL A 24 -3.98 9.32 -13.29
CA VAL A 24 -3.92 7.99 -12.68
C VAL A 24 -4.74 7.95 -11.38
N PHE A 25 -4.75 9.01 -10.56
CA PHE A 25 -5.61 9.11 -9.36
C PHE A 25 -7.10 9.39 -9.67
N ARG A 26 -7.43 9.79 -10.89
CA ARG A 26 -8.81 9.95 -11.36
C ARG A 26 -9.37 8.66 -11.97
N ASP A 27 -8.50 7.72 -12.32
CA ASP A 27 -8.86 6.40 -12.81
C ASP A 27 -9.60 5.61 -11.71
N GLU A 28 -10.80 5.12 -12.03
CA GLU A 28 -11.67 4.43 -11.08
C GLU A 28 -11.07 3.08 -10.64
N ASP A 29 -10.32 2.38 -11.50
CA ASP A 29 -9.71 1.10 -11.16
C ASP A 29 -8.59 1.28 -10.14
N LEU A 30 -7.78 2.34 -10.30
CA LEU A 30 -6.75 2.67 -9.33
C LEU A 30 -7.34 3.23 -8.03
N LYS A 31 -8.41 4.03 -8.10
CA LYS A 31 -9.14 4.44 -6.90
C LYS A 31 -9.62 3.22 -6.11
N VAL A 32 -10.20 2.21 -6.76
CA VAL A 32 -10.60 0.97 -6.09
C VAL A 32 -9.39 0.27 -5.47
N ALA A 33 -8.25 0.18 -6.17
CA ALA A 33 -7.01 -0.39 -5.64
C ALA A 33 -6.47 0.39 -4.40
N ILE A 34 -6.60 1.71 -4.40
CA ILE A 34 -6.22 2.57 -3.28
C ILE A 34 -7.23 2.41 -2.13
N TYR A 35 -8.53 2.41 -2.39
CA TYR A 35 -9.54 2.21 -1.34
C TYR A 35 -9.52 0.80 -0.75
N THR A 36 -9.02 -0.19 -1.49
CA THR A 36 -8.88 -1.59 -1.03
C THR A 36 -7.66 -1.84 -0.16
N ASN A 37 -6.67 -0.92 -0.12
CA ASN A 37 -5.56 -1.04 0.82
C ASN A 37 -6.04 -0.97 2.29
N ASN A 38 -7.14 -0.26 2.55
CA ASN A 38 -7.76 -0.14 3.86
C ASN A 38 -8.19 -1.49 4.43
N GLY A 39 -8.58 -2.44 3.56
CA GLY A 39 -8.92 -3.79 3.97
C GLY A 39 -7.71 -4.55 4.49
N VAL A 40 -6.58 -4.44 3.79
CA VAL A 40 -5.32 -5.09 4.19
C VAL A 40 -4.74 -4.44 5.44
N GLU A 41 -4.79 -3.11 5.55
CA GLU A 41 -4.36 -2.40 6.75
C GLU A 41 -5.20 -2.78 7.97
N ARG A 42 -6.53 -2.85 7.82
CA ARG A 42 -7.43 -3.27 8.89
C ARG A 42 -7.24 -4.73 9.29
N GLN A 43 -6.96 -5.60 8.33
CA GLN A 43 -6.58 -6.99 8.62
C GLN A 43 -5.23 -7.08 9.35
N ASN A 44 -4.25 -6.24 8.97
CA ASN A 44 -2.95 -6.17 9.66
C ASN A 44 -3.08 -5.66 11.10
N GLU A 45 -3.91 -4.64 11.34
CA GLU A 45 -4.22 -4.19 12.70
C GLU A 45 -4.89 -5.30 13.52
N THR A 46 -5.88 -5.99 12.94
CA THR A 46 -6.57 -7.10 13.62
C THR A 46 -5.63 -8.26 13.94
N LEU A 47 -4.73 -8.61 13.02
CA LEU A 47 -3.70 -9.62 13.24
C LEU A 47 -2.78 -9.19 14.41
N LYS A 48 -2.24 -7.97 14.37
CA LYS A 48 -1.28 -7.45 15.36
C LYS A 48 -1.87 -7.32 16.76
N HIS A 49 -3.07 -6.76 16.86
CA HIS A 49 -3.66 -6.38 18.14
C HIS A 49 -4.58 -7.44 18.73
N SER A 50 -5.07 -8.41 17.96
CA SER A 50 -5.95 -9.45 18.48
C SER A 50 -5.32 -10.84 18.51
N HIS A 51 -4.49 -11.20 17.52
CA HIS A 51 -3.97 -12.57 17.38
C HIS A 51 -2.49 -12.67 17.78
N LEU A 52 -1.71 -11.60 17.56
CA LEU A 52 -0.28 -11.53 17.89
C LEU A 52 0.02 -10.78 19.20
N GLU A 53 -0.98 -10.39 19.99
CA GLU A 53 -0.77 -9.57 21.19
C GLU A 53 0.18 -10.24 22.20
N GLY A 54 0.17 -11.58 22.28
CA GLY A 54 1.09 -12.39 23.09
C GLY A 54 2.38 -12.84 22.39
N TYR A 55 2.57 -12.52 21.10
CA TYR A 55 3.68 -13.00 20.26
C TYR A 55 4.67 -11.88 19.87
N LYS A 56 4.66 -10.74 20.57
CA LYS A 56 5.47 -9.56 20.23
C LYS A 56 6.99 -9.80 20.26
N ASN A 57 7.44 -10.78 21.04
CA ASN A 57 8.85 -11.18 21.17
C ASN A 57 9.14 -12.55 20.54
N CYS A 58 8.21 -13.10 19.77
CA CYS A 58 8.36 -14.41 19.15
C CYS A 58 9.06 -14.31 17.80
N SER A 59 9.62 -15.42 17.36
CA SER A 59 10.23 -15.55 16.04
C SER A 59 9.20 -15.37 14.93
N LEU A 60 9.68 -15.03 13.73
CA LEU A 60 8.84 -14.95 12.54
C LEU A 60 8.09 -16.27 12.26
N SER A 61 8.71 -17.42 12.56
CA SER A 61 8.09 -18.73 12.40
C SER A 61 6.88 -18.91 13.31
N GLU A 62 6.94 -18.43 14.55
CA GLU A 62 5.83 -18.48 15.49
C GLU A 62 4.69 -17.54 15.04
N MET A 63 5.01 -16.33 14.56
CA MET A 63 3.99 -15.44 13.97
C MET A 63 3.30 -16.06 12.76
N LEU A 64 4.07 -16.71 11.87
CA LEU A 64 3.52 -17.41 10.69
C LEU A 64 2.63 -18.58 11.11
N THR A 65 2.97 -19.26 12.21
CA THR A 65 2.14 -20.34 12.75
C THR A 65 0.77 -19.78 13.16
N VAL A 66 0.73 -18.70 13.93
CA VAL A 66 -0.54 -18.03 14.33
C VAL A 66 -1.34 -17.56 13.11
N LEU A 67 -0.66 -17.04 12.08
CA LEU A 67 -1.31 -16.62 10.84
C LEU A 67 -2.06 -17.78 10.17
N VAL A 68 -1.41 -18.93 10.01
CA VAL A 68 -1.93 -20.09 9.28
C VAL A 68 -2.96 -20.88 10.09
N THR A 69 -2.75 -21.02 11.40
CA THR A 69 -3.59 -21.89 12.25
C THR A 69 -4.78 -21.19 12.89
N ASP A 70 -4.74 -19.86 13.04
CA ASP A 70 -5.77 -19.09 13.76
C ASP A 70 -6.37 -17.98 12.89
N PHE A 71 -5.54 -17.04 12.41
CA PHE A 71 -6.03 -15.83 11.74
C PHE A 71 -6.73 -16.12 10.40
N LEU A 72 -6.08 -16.87 9.48
CA LEU A 72 -6.67 -17.16 8.17
C LEU A 72 -7.93 -18.04 8.26
N PRO A 73 -7.95 -19.14 9.05
CA PRO A 73 -9.15 -19.96 9.19
C PRO A 73 -10.33 -19.21 9.79
N ARG A 74 -10.12 -18.27 10.71
CA ARG A 74 -11.21 -17.44 11.27
C ARG A 74 -11.72 -16.39 10.30
N THR A 75 -10.82 -15.79 9.54
CA THR A 75 -11.15 -14.66 8.65
C THR A 75 -11.81 -15.13 7.35
N TYR A 76 -11.46 -16.32 6.87
CA TYR A 76 -11.88 -16.81 5.55
C TYR A 76 -12.70 -18.11 5.60
N ARG A 77 -13.10 -18.59 6.79
CA ARG A 77 -14.15 -19.63 6.88
C ARG A 77 -15.46 -19.05 6.35
N LYS A 78 -16.01 -19.68 5.30
CA LYS A 78 -17.36 -19.44 4.81
C LYS A 78 -18.41 -19.98 5.76
#